data_AF-A0A956YWJ8-F1
#
_entry.id   AF-A0A956YWJ8-F1
#
_cell.length_a   1.000
_cell.length_b   1.000
_cell.length_c   1.000
_cell.angle_alpha   90.00
_cell.angle_beta   90.00
_cell.angle_gamma   90.00
#
_symmetry.space_group_name_H-M   'P 1'
#
loop_
_entity.id
_entity.type
_entity.pdbx_description
1 polymer ?
#
loop_
_entity_poly.entity_id
_entity_poly.type
_entity_poly.pdbx_seq_one_letter_code
_entity_poly.pdbx_strand_id
1 'polypeptide(L)'
;MDEPREQVKAQRAALRRVEHDRFETVSARGTRHETLNLVIVVYHPSDDAPDLNYVAPRRGTAWVSASALQEGLLRLQALGRTPRFAYLEGLLPPFFRQTLVESGLELVQDDPVFDPADVAQQTKPVGRLVVYGVPEDKTKASVNERLA
;
A
#
# COMPACT_ATOMS: atom_id res chain seq x y z
N MET A 1 -16.05 -3.74 30.75
CA MET A 1 -16.00 -4.67 29.58
C MET A 1 -15.19 -3.98 28.49
N ASP A 2 -13.91 -4.30 28.39
CA ASP A 2 -12.94 -3.72 27.43
C ASP A 2 -12.79 -4.54 26.13
N GLU A 3 -13.63 -5.56 25.98
CA GLU A 3 -13.55 -6.59 24.95
C GLU A 3 -13.50 -6.04 23.50
N PRO A 4 -14.28 -5.01 23.12
CA PRO A 4 -14.18 -4.44 21.77
C PRO A 4 -12.85 -3.74 21.50
N ARG A 5 -12.24 -3.12 22.53
CA ARG A 5 -10.95 -2.41 22.38
C ARG A 5 -9.79 -3.38 22.25
N GLU A 6 -9.79 -4.44 23.07
CA GLU A 6 -8.77 -5.47 23.00
C GLU A 6 -8.86 -6.28 21.69
N GLN A 7 -10.07 -6.52 21.16
CA GLN A 7 -10.24 -7.11 19.82
C GLN A 7 -9.65 -6.24 18.71
N VAL A 8 -9.93 -4.92 18.70
CA VAL A 8 -9.34 -4.00 17.71
C VAL A 8 -7.82 -3.95 17.83
N LYS A 9 -7.29 -3.96 19.05
CA LYS A 9 -5.84 -3.97 19.31
C LYS A 9 -5.19 -5.25 18.80
N ALA A 10 -5.79 -6.41 19.06
CA ALA A 10 -5.32 -7.70 18.58
C ALA A 10 -5.34 -7.77 17.05
N GLN A 11 -6.42 -7.29 16.42
CA GLN A 11 -6.52 -7.21 14.96
C GLN A 11 -5.44 -6.32 14.35
N ARG A 12 -5.21 -5.11 14.91
CA ARG A 12 -4.15 -4.21 14.43
C ARG A 12 -2.76 -4.82 14.62
N ALA A 13 -2.53 -5.57 15.69
CA ALA A 13 -1.27 -6.28 15.90
C ALA A 13 -1.05 -7.38 14.85
N ALA A 14 -2.09 -8.14 14.49
CA ALA A 14 -2.05 -9.12 13.40
C ALA A 14 -1.75 -8.46 12.05
N LEU A 15 -2.46 -7.38 11.70
CA LEU A 15 -2.21 -6.64 10.47
C LEU A 15 -0.80 -6.06 10.39
N ARG A 16 -0.23 -5.61 11.51
CA ARG A 16 1.18 -5.15 11.54
C ARG A 16 2.18 -6.29 11.33
N ARG A 17 1.87 -7.52 11.76
CA ARG A 17 2.68 -8.70 11.42
C ARG A 17 2.62 -8.99 9.93
N VAL A 18 1.41 -9.00 9.34
CA VAL A 18 1.22 -9.17 7.88
C VAL A 18 1.98 -8.10 7.09
N GLU A 19 1.89 -6.83 7.50
CA GLU A 19 2.61 -5.72 6.85
C GLU A 19 4.12 -5.94 6.87
N HIS A 20 4.65 -6.37 8.02
CA HIS A 20 6.08 -6.65 8.19
C HIS A 20 6.53 -7.84 7.34
N ASP A 21 5.82 -8.97 7.43
CA ASP A 21 6.14 -10.19 6.68
C ASP A 21 6.10 -9.96 5.17
N ARG A 22 5.10 -9.21 4.68
CA ARG A 22 5.02 -8.83 3.26
C ARG A 22 6.22 -7.97 2.85
N PHE A 23 6.62 -7.01 3.69
CA PHE A 23 7.77 -6.16 3.42
C PHE A 23 9.09 -6.94 3.41
N GLU A 24 9.30 -7.85 4.35
CA GLU A 24 10.47 -8.74 4.39
C GLU A 24 10.50 -9.65 3.15
N THR A 25 9.35 -10.23 2.77
CA THR A 25 9.23 -11.09 1.59
C THR A 25 9.62 -10.36 0.30
N VAL A 26 9.13 -9.14 0.09
CA VAL A 26 9.51 -8.37 -1.12
C VAL A 26 10.97 -7.91 -1.05
N SER A 27 11.48 -7.57 0.14
CA SER A 27 12.88 -7.17 0.34
C SER A 27 13.84 -8.33 0.03
N ALA A 28 13.50 -9.55 0.46
CA ALA A 28 14.25 -10.76 0.14
C ALA A 28 14.27 -11.06 -1.37
N ARG A 29 13.28 -10.57 -2.12
CA ARG A 29 13.22 -10.65 -3.59
C ARG A 29 14.01 -9.55 -4.29
N GLY A 30 14.76 -8.72 -3.58
CA GLY A 30 15.66 -7.72 -4.16
C GLY A 30 15.05 -6.35 -4.40
N THR A 31 13.90 -6.04 -3.78
CA THR A 31 13.36 -4.68 -3.84
C THR A 31 14.26 -3.69 -3.10
N ARG A 32 14.21 -2.45 -3.58
CA ARG A 32 14.76 -1.27 -2.93
C ARG A 32 13.61 -0.45 -2.36
N HIS A 33 13.93 0.39 -1.39
CA HIS A 33 12.94 1.27 -0.80
C HIS A 33 13.48 2.67 -0.55
N GLU A 34 12.61 3.66 -0.75
CA GLU A 34 12.88 5.06 -0.46
C GLU A 34 11.77 5.59 0.45
N THR A 35 12.16 6.22 1.56
CA THR A 35 11.19 6.87 2.45
C THR A 35 11.00 8.31 2.01
N LEU A 36 9.75 8.69 1.70
CA LEU A 36 9.36 10.04 1.35
C LEU A 36 8.27 10.51 2.30
N ASN A 37 8.60 11.42 3.21
CA ASN A 37 7.66 11.98 4.20
C ASN A 37 6.88 10.89 4.97
N LEU A 38 5.61 10.68 4.59
CA LEU A 38 4.64 9.78 5.23
C LEU A 38 4.47 8.45 4.49
N VAL A 39 5.19 8.25 3.39
CA VAL A 39 5.11 7.05 2.56
C VAL A 39 6.48 6.40 2.37
N ILE A 40 6.45 5.14 1.96
CA ILE A 40 7.60 4.39 1.47
C ILE A 40 7.31 3.98 0.03
N VAL A 41 8.28 4.20 -0.85
CA VAL A 41 8.25 3.75 -2.25
C VAL A 41 9.07 2.47 -2.31
N VAL A 42 8.43 1.35 -2.61
CA VAL A 42 9.06 0.05 -2.80
C VAL A 42 9.11 -0.24 -4.28
N TYR A 43 10.28 -0.61 -4.80
CA TYR A 43 10.47 -0.91 -6.22
C TYR A 43 11.54 -1.98 -6.43
N HIS A 44 11.37 -2.83 -7.44
CA HIS A 44 12.44 -3.72 -7.90
C HIS A 44 13.20 -3.06 -9.06
N PRO A 45 14.54 -3.21 -9.18
CA PRO A 45 15.32 -2.58 -10.25
C PRO A 45 15.05 -3.19 -11.64
N SER A 46 14.57 -4.43 -11.73
CA SER A 46 14.42 -5.14 -13.01
C SER A 46 13.15 -5.97 -13.16
N ASP A 47 12.27 -5.99 -12.16
CA ASP A 47 11.07 -6.82 -12.15
C ASP A 47 9.87 -5.88 -12.05
N ASP A 48 8.94 -6.00 -13.00
CA ASP A 48 7.74 -5.16 -13.10
C ASP A 48 6.54 -5.75 -12.34
N ALA A 49 6.75 -6.84 -11.60
CA ALA A 49 5.69 -7.46 -10.82
C ALA A 49 5.00 -6.43 -9.88
N PRO A 50 3.64 -6.38 -9.90
CA PRO A 50 2.82 -5.50 -9.07
C PRO A 50 3.21 -5.40 -7.59
N ASP A 51 3.46 -6.56 -7.00
CA ASP A 51 3.70 -6.73 -5.58
C ASP A 51 5.11 -6.28 -5.17
N LEU A 52 6.00 -6.05 -6.14
CA LEU A 52 7.35 -5.53 -5.93
C LEU A 52 7.48 -4.03 -6.20
N ASN A 53 6.44 -3.38 -6.74
CA ASN A 53 6.46 -1.99 -7.17
C ASN A 53 5.21 -1.24 -6.69
N TYR A 54 5.31 -0.61 -5.52
CA TYR A 54 4.18 0.08 -4.90
C TYR A 54 4.64 1.16 -3.92
N VAL A 55 3.76 2.13 -3.68
CA VAL A 55 3.83 3.07 -2.58
C VAL A 55 3.01 2.53 -1.41
N ALA A 56 3.50 2.65 -0.20
CA ALA A 56 2.74 2.29 1.00
C ALA A 56 2.87 3.36 2.09
N PRO A 57 1.95 3.42 3.06
CA PRO A 57 2.14 4.26 4.24
C PRO A 57 3.41 3.85 4.98
N ARG A 58 4.16 4.83 5.49
CA ARG A 58 5.26 4.54 6.40
C ARG A 58 4.72 3.95 7.71
N ARG A 59 5.42 2.96 8.28
CA ARG A 59 5.07 2.38 9.58
C ARG A 59 4.90 3.47 10.65
N GLY A 60 3.84 3.35 11.46
CA GLY A 60 3.51 4.31 12.52
C GLY A 60 2.76 5.56 12.05
N THR A 61 2.59 5.74 10.74
CA THR A 61 1.78 6.85 10.19
C THR A 61 0.30 6.61 10.48
N ALA A 62 -0.36 7.62 11.05
CA ALA A 62 -1.80 7.58 11.31
C ALA A 62 -2.63 8.01 10.08
N TRP A 63 -2.05 8.82 9.19
CA TRP A 63 -2.70 9.37 8.02
C TRP A 63 -1.67 9.74 6.95
N VAL A 64 -1.99 9.54 5.67
CA VAL A 64 -1.16 9.99 4.54
C VAL A 64 -1.88 11.14 3.84
N SER A 65 -1.23 12.30 3.72
CA SER A 65 -1.81 13.42 2.97
C SER A 65 -1.84 13.14 1.47
N ALA A 66 -2.77 13.78 0.74
CA ALA A 66 -2.82 13.70 -0.72
C ALA A 66 -1.48 14.12 -1.36
N SER A 67 -0.78 15.11 -0.78
CA SER A 67 0.54 15.55 -1.25
C SER A 67 1.61 14.45 -1.11
N ALA A 68 1.69 13.79 0.05
CA ALA A 68 2.65 12.70 0.28
C ALA A 68 2.33 11.46 -0.57
N LEU A 69 1.03 11.18 -0.77
CA LEU A 69 0.57 10.16 -1.71
C LEU A 69 1.05 10.46 -3.14
N GLN A 70 0.79 11.67 -3.64
CA GLN A 70 1.17 12.09 -4.98
C GLN A 70 2.70 12.08 -5.16
N GLU A 71 3.45 12.54 -4.18
CA GLU A 71 4.92 12.51 -4.19
C GLU A 71 5.45 11.07 -4.35
N GLY A 72 4.93 10.12 -3.58
CA GLY A 72 5.30 8.71 -3.69
C GLY A 72 4.97 8.12 -5.05
N LEU A 73 3.78 8.40 -5.58
CA LEU A 73 3.32 7.89 -6.88
C LEU A 73 4.16 8.46 -8.04
N LEU A 74 4.44 9.77 -8.00
CA LEU A 74 5.32 10.42 -8.97
C LEU A 74 6.74 9.86 -8.91
N ARG A 75 7.24 9.55 -7.71
CA ARG A 75 8.55 8.90 -7.57
C ARG A 75 8.56 7.51 -8.20
N LEU A 76 7.55 6.70 -7.94
CA LEU A 76 7.43 5.36 -8.53
C LEU A 76 7.34 5.43 -10.06
N GLN A 77 6.59 6.41 -10.58
CA GLN A 77 6.53 6.69 -12.02
C GLN A 77 7.87 7.15 -12.60
N ALA A 78 8.61 8.01 -11.89
CA ALA A 78 9.94 8.46 -12.32
C ALA A 78 10.98 7.30 -12.35
N LEU A 79 10.73 6.22 -11.61
CA LEU A 79 11.49 4.98 -11.66
C LEU A 79 11.04 4.04 -12.81
N GLY A 80 10.12 4.49 -13.67
CA GLY A 80 9.59 3.70 -14.78
C GLY A 80 8.58 2.64 -14.36
N ARG A 81 8.03 2.71 -13.15
CA ARG A 81 7.09 1.72 -12.61
C ARG A 81 5.66 2.24 -12.64
N THR A 82 4.69 1.32 -12.72
CA THR A 82 3.27 1.68 -12.66
C THR A 82 2.94 2.30 -11.30
N PRO A 83 2.39 3.53 -11.24
CA PRO A 83 2.06 4.19 -9.99
C PRO A 83 0.91 3.46 -9.28
N ARG A 84 1.21 2.90 -8.09
CA ARG A 84 0.28 2.13 -7.26
C ARG A 84 0.47 2.47 -5.80
N PHE A 85 -0.61 2.48 -5.03
CA PHE A 85 -0.62 2.64 -3.60
C PHE A 85 -1.25 1.42 -2.93
N ALA A 86 -0.51 0.74 -2.06
CA ALA A 86 -0.94 -0.46 -1.37
C ALA A 86 -0.96 -0.25 0.15
N TYR A 87 -2.03 -0.68 0.82
CA TYR A 87 -2.13 -0.65 2.28
C TYR A 87 -3.03 -1.76 2.82
N LEU A 88 -2.87 -2.08 4.09
CA LEU A 88 -3.77 -2.98 4.80
C LEU A 88 -4.91 -2.19 5.44
N GLU A 89 -6.14 -2.50 5.04
CA GLU A 89 -7.35 -1.95 5.64
C GLU A 89 -7.42 -2.32 7.12
N GLY A 90 -7.79 -1.35 7.96
CA GLY A 90 -7.76 -1.47 9.43
C GLY A 90 -6.49 -0.92 10.09
N LEU A 91 -5.41 -0.67 9.33
CA LEU A 91 -4.24 0.07 9.83
C LEU A 91 -4.42 1.60 9.74
N LEU A 92 -5.19 2.05 8.75
CA LEU A 92 -5.53 3.45 8.50
C LEU A 92 -7.00 3.77 8.87
N PRO A 93 -7.36 5.05 9.03
CA PRO A 93 -8.74 5.45 9.30
C PRO A 93 -9.70 5.05 8.17
N PRO A 94 -10.97 4.72 8.46
CA PRO A 94 -11.94 4.27 7.45
C PRO A 94 -12.13 5.23 6.27
N PHE A 95 -12.07 6.54 6.54
CA PHE A 95 -12.24 7.59 5.52
C PHE A 95 -11.03 7.74 4.59
N PHE A 96 -9.91 7.07 4.86
CA PHE A 96 -8.71 7.16 3.99
C PHE A 96 -8.98 6.67 2.57
N ARG A 97 -9.88 5.71 2.41
CA ARG A 97 -10.34 5.22 1.10
C ARG A 97 -10.88 6.35 0.22
N GLN A 98 -11.63 7.27 0.82
CA GLN A 98 -12.18 8.42 0.11
C GLN A 98 -11.07 9.35 -0.39
N THR A 99 -10.03 9.59 0.40
CA THR A 99 -8.87 10.40 -0.03
C THR A 99 -8.14 9.80 -1.23
N LEU A 100 -8.03 8.47 -1.33
CA LEU A 100 -7.43 7.82 -2.50
C LEU A 100 -8.26 8.05 -3.76
N VAL A 101 -9.58 7.91 -3.65
CA VAL A 101 -10.53 8.15 -4.76
C VAL A 101 -10.54 9.61 -5.18
N GLU A 102 -10.59 10.54 -4.22
CA GLU A 102 -10.53 11.99 -4.47
C GLU A 102 -9.19 12.42 -5.08
N SER A 103 -8.12 11.68 -4.80
CA SER A 103 -6.81 11.86 -5.45
C SER A 103 -6.75 11.26 -6.87
N GLY A 104 -7.87 10.74 -7.38
CA GLY A 104 -8.00 10.22 -8.73
C GLY A 104 -7.47 8.79 -8.93
N LEU A 105 -7.30 8.04 -7.84
CA LEU A 105 -6.92 6.63 -7.90
C LEU A 105 -8.13 5.71 -7.95
N GLU A 106 -7.97 4.57 -8.62
CA GLU A 106 -8.98 3.54 -8.74
C GLU A 106 -8.57 2.27 -8.01
N LEU A 107 -9.56 1.56 -7.48
CA LEU A 107 -9.32 0.28 -6.82
C LEU A 107 -8.90 -0.76 -7.86
N VAL A 108 -7.71 -1.32 -7.71
CA VAL A 108 -7.15 -2.35 -8.59
C VAL A 108 -7.25 -3.73 -7.97
N GLN A 109 -7.08 -3.83 -6.65
CA GLN A 109 -7.04 -5.11 -5.94
C GLN A 109 -7.61 -4.92 -4.53
N ASP A 110 -8.35 -5.92 -4.07
CA ASP A 110 -8.97 -5.95 -2.75
C ASP A 110 -9.06 -7.39 -2.22
N ASP A 111 -7.96 -7.85 -1.66
CA ASP A 111 -7.79 -9.26 -1.28
C ASP A 111 -7.84 -9.45 0.23
N PRO A 112 -8.48 -10.54 0.72
CA PRO A 112 -8.39 -10.91 2.12
C PRO A 112 -6.94 -11.23 2.51
N VAL A 113 -6.52 -10.78 3.69
CA VAL A 113 -5.22 -11.17 4.27
C VAL A 113 -5.42 -12.01 5.52
N PHE A 114 -4.53 -12.98 5.68
CA PHE A 114 -4.51 -13.93 6.79
C PHE A 114 -3.25 -13.69 7.62
N ASP A 115 -3.31 -13.95 8.92
CA ASP A 115 -2.13 -13.82 9.78
C ASP A 115 -1.17 -14.99 9.50
N PRO A 116 0.08 -14.73 9.09
CA PRO A 116 1.06 -15.79 8.84
C PRO A 116 1.37 -16.61 10.11
N ALA A 117 1.15 -16.06 11.30
CA ALA A 117 1.31 -16.79 12.56
C ALA A 117 0.17 -17.79 12.83
N ASP A 118 -0.95 -17.69 12.11
CA ASP A 118 -2.13 -18.52 12.30
C ASP A 118 -2.27 -19.58 11.18
N VAL A 119 -1.24 -20.43 11.08
CA VAL A 119 -1.16 -21.51 10.08
C VAL A 119 -2.30 -22.53 10.23
N ALA A 120 -2.89 -22.63 11.43
CA ALA A 120 -3.97 -23.57 11.74
C ALA A 120 -5.38 -23.01 11.46
N GLN A 121 -5.57 -21.68 11.40
CA GLN A 121 -6.88 -21.04 11.23
C GLN A 121 -6.91 -19.98 10.11
N GLN A 122 -6.27 -20.27 8.96
CA GLN A 122 -6.46 -19.51 7.70
C GLN A 122 -7.93 -19.49 7.18
N THR A 123 -8.90 -19.81 8.03
CA THR A 123 -10.33 -19.78 7.75
C THR A 123 -10.94 -18.39 7.92
N LYS A 124 -10.29 -17.46 8.66
CA LYS A 124 -10.80 -16.10 8.85
C LYS A 124 -9.72 -15.04 8.51
N PRO A 125 -10.04 -14.08 7.62
CA PRO A 125 -9.12 -12.99 7.32
C PRO A 125 -8.99 -12.02 8.51
N VAL A 126 -7.78 -11.53 8.73
CA VAL A 126 -7.49 -10.49 9.74
C VAL A 126 -7.70 -9.07 9.20
N GLY A 127 -7.79 -8.92 7.88
CA GLY A 127 -8.16 -7.69 7.18
C GLY A 127 -8.08 -7.84 5.67
N ARG A 128 -7.83 -6.75 4.96
CA ARG A 128 -7.77 -6.72 3.50
C ARG A 128 -6.53 -5.96 3.01
N LEU A 129 -5.84 -6.49 2.00
CA LEU A 129 -4.84 -5.76 1.24
C LEU A 129 -5.56 -5.04 0.11
N VAL A 130 -5.46 -3.72 0.12
CA VAL A 130 -6.12 -2.86 -0.86
C VAL A 130 -5.06 -2.15 -1.68
N VAL A 131 -5.17 -2.25 -3.01
CA VAL A 131 -4.26 -1.59 -3.95
C VAL A 131 -5.05 -0.65 -4.83
N TYR A 132 -4.57 0.60 -4.89
CA TYR A 132 -5.08 1.67 -5.72
C TYR A 132 -4.07 2.00 -6.81
N GLY A 133 -4.53 2.19 -8.04
CA GLY A 133 -3.70 2.54 -9.18
C GLY A 133 -4.16 3.82 -9.87
N VAL A 134 -3.29 4.41 -10.68
CA VAL A 134 -3.70 5.46 -11.62
C VAL A 134 -4.41 4.80 -12.81
N PRO A 135 -5.55 5.33 -13.27
CA PRO A 135 -6.25 4.79 -14.44
C PRO A 135 -5.34 4.76 -15.67
N GLU A 136 -5.43 3.72 -16.50
CA GLU A 136 -4.57 3.57 -17.69
C GLU A 136 -4.67 4.77 -18.64
N ASP A 137 -5.86 5.38 -18.74
CA ASP A 137 -6.11 6.55 -19.60
C ASP A 137 -5.37 7.81 -19.13
N LYS A 138 -5.11 7.96 -17.83
CA LYS A 138 -4.37 9.10 -17.26
C LYS A 138 -2.86 8.89 -17.27
N THR A 139 -2.40 7.64 -17.39
CA THR A 139 -0.97 7.30 -17.41
C THR A 139 -0.29 7.79 -18.69
N LYS A 140 -1.04 7.90 -19.81
CA LYS A 140 -0.53 8.38 -21.10
C LYS A 140 -0.50 9.92 -21.22
N ALA A 141 -1.36 10.63 -20.50
CA ALA A 141 -1.46 12.09 -20.58
C ALA A 141 -0.22 12.81 -20.00
N SER A 142 0.36 12.30 -18.91
CA SER A 142 1.52 12.94 -18.26
C SER A 142 2.85 12.78 -18.99
N VAL A 143 2.95 11.88 -19.98
CA VAL A 143 4.16 11.71 -20.80
C VAL A 143 4.22 12.76 -21.92
N ASN A 144 3.07 13.17 -22.45
CA ASN A 144 3.03 14.11 -23.58
C ASN A 144 3.09 15.59 -23.15
N GLU A 145 2.68 15.95 -21.93
CA GLU A 145 2.75 17.35 -21.44
C GLU A 145 4.13 17.78 -20.93
N ARG A 146 5.11 16.88 -20.85
CA ARG A 146 6.50 17.20 -20.43
C ARG A 146 7.51 17.19 -21.57
N LEU A 147 7.06 16.92 -22.80
CA LEU A 147 7.85 16.93 -24.03
C LEU A 147 7.37 17.99 -25.05
N ALA A 148 6.44 18.87 -24.65
CA ALA A 148 6.01 20.05 -25.39
C ALA A 148 6.43 21.31 -24.62
#